data_AF-A0A0Q5WUK0-F1
#
_entry.id   AF-A0A0Q5WUK0-F1
#
_cell.length_a   1.000
_cell.length_b   1.000
_cell.length_c   1.000
_cell.angle_alpha   90.00
_cell.angle_beta   90.00
_cell.angle_gamma   90.00
#
_symmetry.space_group_name_H-M   'P 1'
#
loop_
_entity.id
_entity.type
_entity.pdbx_description
1 polymer ?
#
loop_
_entity_poly.entity_id
_entity_poly.type
_entity_poly.pdbx_seq_one_letter_code
_entity_poly.pdbx_strand_id
1 'polypeptide(L)'
;MMNSRLPYFLIAFAVILMAVYSSVFVVTERQQAVVVRFGQIQDVKTEPGLYFKLPFAFMDADRVQYVEDQALRFDLDNIRVQVSGGKFYEVDAFVVYRIQDPRRFRETVSGDRTSAEARLRTRLDSSLRRVYGLRGFESALSEERASMMREVRADLKNDAESLGLNIQDVRIRRTDLTQEVSQQTFDRMKAERLAEAELIRARGKEESQRRRAIADRQVVELVADAQRDAEILRGEGEGERTRVFADAFARDPSFFEFYRSMTAYGAAIASPDTTLVISPDSEFFRYFNSSQGSPQAPAAPAAAPATPAAN
;
A
#
# COMPACT_ATOMS: atom_id res chain seq x y z
N MET A 1 6.76 99.03 -37.32
CA MET A 1 6.45 97.58 -37.35
C MET A 1 7.48 96.88 -36.47
N MET A 2 7.18 96.73 -35.19
CA MET A 2 8.07 96.06 -34.24
C MET A 2 8.02 94.57 -34.56
N ASN A 3 9.04 94.05 -35.23
CA ASN A 3 9.13 92.62 -35.53
C ASN A 3 9.47 91.91 -34.21
N SER A 4 8.45 91.65 -33.40
CA SER A 4 8.57 90.99 -32.12
C SER A 4 9.21 89.62 -32.35
N ARG A 5 10.50 89.49 -32.04
CA ARG A 5 11.22 88.20 -32.08
C ARG A 5 10.79 87.27 -30.93
N LEU A 6 10.10 87.83 -29.94
CA LEU A 6 9.58 87.16 -28.74
C LEU A 6 8.69 85.93 -29.03
N PRO A 7 7.69 85.96 -29.95
CA PRO A 7 6.94 84.77 -30.37
C PRO A 7 7.83 83.68 -30.96
N TYR A 8 8.85 84.01 -31.75
CA TYR A 8 9.79 83.01 -32.31
C TYR A 8 10.64 82.35 -31.23
N PHE A 9 11.10 83.11 -30.23
CA PHE A 9 11.81 82.54 -29.07
C PHE A 9 10.92 81.63 -28.22
N LEU A 10 9.65 82.01 -28.01
CA LEU A 10 8.68 81.16 -27.31
C LEU A 10 8.41 79.84 -28.05
N ILE A 11 8.26 79.90 -29.38
CA ILE A 11 8.05 78.70 -30.20
C ILE A 11 9.30 77.80 -30.16
N ALA A 12 10.50 78.37 -30.32
CA ALA A 12 11.74 77.60 -30.24
C ALA A 12 11.92 76.94 -28.86
N PHE A 13 11.62 77.67 -27.79
CA PHE A 13 11.67 77.14 -26.43
C PHE A 13 10.66 76.01 -26.20
N ALA A 14 9.43 76.16 -26.70
CA ALA A 14 8.40 75.12 -26.63
C ALA A 14 8.80 73.85 -27.41
N VAL A 15 9.41 74.00 -28.59
CA VAL A 15 9.93 72.87 -29.39
C VAL A 15 11.05 72.14 -28.67
N ILE A 16 11.98 72.87 -28.03
CA ILE A 16 13.06 72.28 -27.24
C ILE A 16 12.49 71.52 -26.03
N LEU A 17 11.55 72.11 -25.29
CA LEU A 17 10.89 71.44 -24.17
C LEU A 17 10.15 70.17 -24.61
N MET A 18 9.46 70.22 -25.74
CA MET A 18 8.76 69.06 -26.30
C MET A 18 9.75 67.96 -26.74
N ALA A 19 10.90 68.34 -27.30
CA ALA A 19 11.96 67.41 -27.66
C ALA A 19 12.59 66.75 -26.42
N VAL A 20 12.86 67.50 -25.35
CA VAL A 20 13.38 66.93 -24.09
C VAL A 20 12.35 65.99 -23.45
N TYR A 21 11.08 66.38 -23.40
CA TYR A 21 10.02 65.52 -22.87
C TYR A 21 9.86 64.23 -23.66
N SER A 22 9.89 64.29 -25.00
CA SER A 22 9.81 63.12 -25.88
C SER A 22 11.06 62.21 -25.84
N SER A 23 12.17 62.75 -25.34
CA SER A 23 13.46 62.06 -25.21
C SER A 23 13.52 61.16 -23.97
N VAL A 24 12.71 61.42 -22.95
CA VAL A 24 12.76 60.65 -21.69
C VAL A 24 11.90 59.39 -21.78
N PHE A 25 12.42 58.26 -21.32
CA PHE A 25 11.64 57.04 -21.07
C PHE A 25 12.05 56.39 -19.75
N VAL A 26 11.12 55.63 -19.16
CA VAL A 26 11.27 55.01 -17.84
C VAL A 26 11.23 53.50 -17.99
N VAL A 27 12.18 52.82 -17.36
CA VAL A 27 12.22 51.36 -17.27
C VAL A 27 11.94 50.95 -15.84
N THR A 28 10.93 50.12 -15.65
CA THR A 28 10.52 49.59 -14.34
C THR A 28 11.19 48.24 -14.08
N GLU A 29 11.23 47.77 -12.83
CA GLU A 29 11.85 46.50 -12.45
C GLU A 29 11.26 45.26 -13.14
N ARG A 30 10.04 45.34 -13.66
CA ARG A 30 9.39 44.23 -14.39
C ARG A 30 9.64 44.25 -15.89
N GLN A 31 10.35 45.26 -16.37
CA GLN A 31 10.52 45.55 -17.78
C GLN A 31 11.99 45.77 -18.10
N GLN A 32 12.36 45.40 -19.30
CA GLN A 32 13.63 45.73 -19.92
C GLN A 32 13.34 46.42 -21.25
N ALA A 33 14.22 47.32 -21.68
CA ALA A 33 14.01 48.13 -22.87
C ALA A 33 15.08 47.87 -23.92
N VAL A 34 14.65 47.59 -25.14
CA VAL A 34 15.51 47.47 -26.31
C VAL A 34 15.33 48.69 -27.19
N VAL A 35 16.39 49.47 -27.36
CA VAL A 35 16.39 50.67 -28.21
C VAL A 35 16.82 50.27 -29.61
N VAL A 36 15.90 50.41 -30.55
CA VAL A 36 16.09 50.04 -31.96
C VAL A 36 16.12 51.29 -32.81
N ARG A 37 17.15 51.42 -33.64
CA ARG A 37 17.33 52.53 -34.59
C ARG A 37 17.37 52.01 -36.01
N PHE A 38 16.44 52.45 -36.86
CA PHE A 38 16.32 51.98 -38.24
C PHE A 38 16.35 50.44 -38.36
N GLY A 39 15.73 49.75 -37.39
CA GLY A 39 15.70 48.27 -37.33
C GLY A 39 16.93 47.62 -36.70
N GLN A 40 18.03 48.34 -36.45
CA GLN A 40 19.23 47.82 -35.79
C GLN A 40 19.20 48.04 -34.27
N ILE A 41 19.69 47.07 -33.50
CA ILE A 41 19.76 47.16 -32.04
C ILE A 41 20.95 48.02 -31.65
N GLN A 42 20.69 49.22 -31.13
CA GLN A 42 21.74 50.10 -30.64
C GLN A 42 22.11 49.75 -29.20
N ASP A 43 21.10 49.72 -28.33
CA ASP A 43 21.33 49.65 -26.88
C ASP A 43 20.24 48.83 -26.18
N VAL A 44 20.61 48.24 -25.05
CA VAL A 44 19.75 47.40 -24.23
C VAL A 44 19.87 47.87 -22.78
N LYS A 45 18.73 48.22 -22.19
CA LYS A 45 18.64 48.70 -20.82
C LYS A 45 17.87 47.68 -19.97
N THR A 46 18.61 46.99 -19.11
CA THR A 46 18.08 45.96 -18.19
C THR A 46 17.87 46.52 -16.78
N GLU A 47 18.64 47.54 -16.38
CA GLU A 47 18.51 48.14 -15.05
C GLU A 47 17.33 49.12 -15.00
N PRO A 48 16.53 49.11 -13.90
CA PRO A 48 15.45 50.07 -13.72
C PRO A 48 16.00 51.49 -13.61
N GLY A 49 15.41 52.43 -14.35
CA GLY A 49 15.94 53.77 -14.37
C GLY A 49 15.29 54.70 -15.39
N LEU A 50 15.73 55.95 -15.33
CA LEU A 50 15.39 56.96 -16.31
C LEU A 50 16.44 56.94 -17.43
N TYR A 51 16.01 56.79 -18.67
CA TYR A 51 16.89 56.77 -19.83
C TYR A 51 16.45 57.79 -20.87
N PHE A 52 17.40 58.17 -21.71
CA PHE A 52 17.19 59.13 -22.79
C PHE A 52 17.33 58.45 -24.15
N LYS A 53 16.39 58.72 -25.04
CA LYS A 53 16.38 58.32 -26.46
C LYS A 53 16.29 59.56 -27.32
N LEU A 54 16.67 59.50 -28.60
CA LEU A 54 16.46 60.66 -29.47
C LEU A 54 14.95 60.92 -29.67
N PRO A 55 14.49 62.18 -29.66
CA PRO A 55 13.06 62.53 -29.75
C PRO A 55 12.47 62.40 -31.17
N PHE A 56 13.23 61.86 -32.13
CA PHE A 56 12.82 61.70 -33.53
C PHE A 56 11.96 60.44 -33.75
N ALA A 57 10.97 60.21 -32.88
CA ALA A 57 10.05 59.08 -33.00
C ALA A 57 9.27 59.07 -34.33
N PHE A 58 9.13 60.24 -34.99
CA PHE A 58 8.45 60.42 -36.26
C PHE A 58 9.28 60.02 -37.50
N MET A 59 10.58 59.72 -37.35
CA MET A 59 11.46 59.29 -38.44
C MET A 59 11.91 57.82 -38.30
N ASP A 60 11.24 57.01 -37.48
CA ASP A 60 11.67 55.64 -37.12
C ASP A 60 13.13 55.54 -36.59
N ALA A 61 13.66 56.66 -36.09
CA ALA A 61 15.06 56.79 -35.73
C ALA A 61 15.40 56.10 -34.40
N ASP A 62 14.56 56.21 -33.35
CA ASP A 62 14.76 55.49 -32.08
C ASP A 62 13.41 55.00 -31.55
N ARG A 63 13.14 53.69 -31.69
CA ARG A 63 11.97 53.02 -31.11
C ARG A 63 12.39 52.20 -29.90
N VAL A 64 11.74 52.47 -28.76
CA VAL A 64 11.90 51.67 -27.55
C VAL A 64 10.88 50.54 -27.57
N GLN A 65 11.38 49.30 -27.53
CA GLN A 65 10.54 48.14 -27.29
C GLN A 65 10.72 47.69 -25.85
N TYR A 66 9.62 47.63 -25.10
CA TYR A 66 9.59 47.03 -23.78
C TYR A 66 9.45 45.52 -23.90
N VAL A 67 10.22 44.80 -23.10
CA VAL A 67 10.22 43.35 -22.97
C VAL A 67 10.05 43.04 -21.48
N GLU A 68 9.39 41.94 -21.15
CA GLU A 68 9.14 41.58 -19.75
C GLU A 68 10.38 40.92 -19.11
N ASP A 69 10.71 41.27 -17.86
CA ASP A 69 11.80 40.66 -17.06
C ASP A 69 11.27 39.77 -15.92
N GLN A 70 10.12 39.14 -16.16
CA GLN A 70 9.46 38.28 -15.19
C GLN A 70 9.46 36.83 -15.64
N ALA A 71 9.11 35.93 -14.70
CA ALA A 71 8.87 34.54 -15.04
C ALA A 71 7.57 34.45 -15.85
N LEU A 72 7.68 34.00 -17.09
CA LEU A 72 6.58 33.75 -17.99
C LEU A 72 6.29 32.26 -18.08
N ARG A 73 5.04 31.93 -18.33
CA ARG A 73 4.56 30.57 -18.46
C ARG A 73 3.84 30.41 -19.80
N PHE A 74 4.13 29.31 -20.48
CA PHE A 74 3.28 28.81 -21.53
C PHE A 74 2.90 27.35 -21.24
N ASP A 75 1.69 26.99 -21.66
CA ASP A 75 1.13 25.65 -21.49
C ASP A 75 1.13 24.91 -22.82
N LEU A 76 1.39 23.61 -22.76
CA LEU A 76 1.32 22.67 -23.85
C LEU A 76 0.34 21.57 -23.45
N ASP A 77 -0.88 21.67 -23.97
CA ASP A 77 -2.00 20.80 -23.58
C ASP A 77 -2.24 19.69 -24.61
N ASN A 78 -2.79 18.56 -24.13
CA ASN A 78 -3.29 17.45 -24.93
C ASN A 78 -2.25 16.85 -25.91
N ILE A 79 -0.99 16.77 -25.50
CA ILE A 79 0.04 16.16 -26.34
C ILE A 79 -0.07 14.65 -26.27
N ARG A 80 -0.27 14.04 -27.43
CA ARG A 80 -0.26 12.59 -27.57
C ARG A 80 1.16 12.08 -27.71
N VAL A 81 1.65 11.39 -26.67
CA VAL A 81 2.96 10.73 -26.67
C VAL A 81 2.80 9.21 -26.64
N GLN A 82 3.76 8.50 -27.23
CA GLN A 82 3.83 7.05 -27.20
C GLN A 82 5.01 6.63 -26.31
N VAL A 83 4.78 5.68 -25.40
CA VAL A 83 5.84 5.11 -24.56
C VAL A 83 6.46 3.87 -25.21
N SER A 84 7.58 3.38 -24.67
CA SER A 84 8.28 2.19 -25.22
C SER A 84 7.40 0.93 -25.29
N GLY A 85 6.39 0.83 -24.41
CA GLY A 85 5.38 -0.24 -24.40
C GLY A 85 4.24 -0.08 -25.41
N GLY A 86 4.33 0.87 -26.33
CA GLY A 86 3.36 1.08 -27.42
C GLY A 86 2.05 1.77 -27.02
N LYS A 87 1.86 2.08 -25.74
CA LYS A 87 0.67 2.78 -25.22
C LYS A 87 0.74 4.28 -25.50
N PHE A 88 -0.43 4.89 -25.67
CA PHE A 88 -0.56 6.32 -25.88
C PHE A 88 -1.06 7.03 -24.62
N TYR A 89 -0.45 8.19 -24.33
CA TYR A 89 -0.83 9.07 -23.24
C TYR A 89 -1.14 10.46 -23.76
N GLU A 90 -2.06 11.13 -23.09
CA GLU A 90 -2.30 12.54 -23.24
C GLU A 90 -1.62 13.27 -22.09
N VAL A 91 -0.66 14.13 -22.44
CA VAL A 91 0.19 14.85 -21.50
C VAL A 91 -0.09 16.33 -21.61
N ASP A 92 -0.39 16.92 -20.46
CA ASP A 92 -0.40 18.37 -20.28
C ASP A 92 0.89 18.77 -19.58
N ALA A 93 1.64 19.69 -20.16
CA ALA A 93 2.88 20.21 -19.59
C ALA A 93 2.92 21.73 -19.65
N PHE A 94 3.74 22.32 -18.79
CA PHE A 94 4.00 23.75 -18.80
C PHE A 94 5.47 24.02 -18.57
N VAL A 95 5.92 25.14 -19.14
CA VAL A 95 7.30 25.61 -19.01
C VAL A 95 7.27 27.01 -18.45
N VAL A 96 8.12 27.24 -17.45
CA VAL A 96 8.37 28.55 -16.89
C VAL A 96 9.72 29.03 -17.40
N TYR A 97 9.74 30.19 -18.05
CA TYR A 97 10.92 30.78 -18.68
C TYR A 97 11.04 32.27 -18.31
N ARG A 98 12.24 32.83 -18.40
CA ARG A 98 12.49 34.28 -18.30
C ARG A 98 13.34 34.73 -19.48
N ILE A 99 13.10 35.93 -19.97
CA ILE A 99 13.90 36.54 -21.04
C ILE A 99 15.16 37.12 -20.40
N GLN A 100 16.28 36.42 -20.52
CA GLN A 100 17.56 36.82 -19.91
C GLN A 100 18.37 37.74 -20.82
N ASP A 101 18.34 37.50 -22.14
CA ASP A 101 19.02 38.32 -23.12
C ASP A 101 18.01 38.92 -24.11
N PRO A 102 17.55 40.16 -23.89
CA PRO A 102 16.58 40.81 -24.76
C PRO A 102 17.17 41.22 -26.11
N ARG A 103 18.51 41.33 -26.24
CA ARG A 103 19.16 41.57 -27.54
C ARG A 103 18.95 40.36 -28.43
N ARG A 104 19.37 39.19 -27.95
CA ARG A 104 19.24 37.93 -28.68
C ARG A 104 17.77 37.56 -28.94
N PHE A 105 16.89 37.83 -27.98
CA PHE A 105 15.45 37.68 -28.17
C PHE A 105 14.93 38.51 -29.34
N ARG A 106 15.36 39.78 -29.46
CA ARG A 106 14.95 40.62 -30.59
C ARG A 106 15.56 40.15 -31.92
N GLU A 107 16.82 39.75 -31.94
CA GLU A 107 17.50 39.28 -33.16
C GLU A 107 16.83 38.01 -33.72
N THR A 108 16.47 37.08 -32.85
CA THR A 108 16.03 35.75 -33.27
C THR A 108 14.52 35.65 -33.51
N VAL A 109 13.69 36.38 -32.74
CA VAL A 109 12.22 36.32 -32.82
C VAL A 109 11.55 37.69 -33.00
N SER A 110 12.29 38.72 -33.39
CA SER A 110 11.76 40.08 -33.56
C SER A 110 11.05 40.61 -32.30
N GLY A 111 11.43 40.11 -31.11
CA GLY A 111 10.81 40.49 -29.84
C GLY A 111 9.33 40.12 -29.74
N ASP A 112 8.84 39.19 -30.57
CA ASP A 112 7.48 38.66 -30.49
C ASP A 112 7.47 37.41 -29.61
N ARG A 113 6.70 37.51 -28.52
CA ARG A 113 6.49 36.42 -27.57
C ARG A 113 5.85 35.20 -28.24
N THR A 114 4.88 35.42 -29.13
CA THR A 114 4.12 34.32 -29.76
C THR A 114 5.04 33.44 -30.61
N SER A 115 5.92 34.08 -31.38
CA SER A 115 6.93 33.40 -32.20
C SER A 115 7.95 32.61 -31.37
N ALA A 116 8.40 33.16 -30.24
CA ALA A 116 9.29 32.43 -29.33
C ALA A 116 8.61 31.22 -28.69
N GLU A 117 7.38 31.40 -28.19
CA GLU A 117 6.60 30.32 -27.61
C GLU A 117 6.31 29.24 -28.64
N ALA A 118 5.97 29.58 -29.88
CA ALA A 118 5.76 28.59 -30.94
C ALA A 118 7.00 27.69 -31.17
N ARG A 119 8.19 28.29 -31.21
CA ARG A 119 9.45 27.53 -31.36
C ARG A 119 9.73 26.63 -30.15
N LEU A 120 9.58 27.17 -28.93
CA LEU A 120 9.74 26.38 -27.71
C LEU A 120 8.71 25.26 -27.59
N ARG A 121 7.46 25.47 -28.03
CA ARG A 121 6.41 24.44 -28.05
C ARG A 121 6.78 23.26 -28.94
N THR A 122 7.30 23.52 -30.15
CA THR A 122 7.77 22.45 -31.05
C THR A 122 8.93 21.66 -30.45
N ARG A 123 9.86 22.35 -29.78
CA ARG A 123 10.98 21.69 -29.09
C ARG A 123 10.54 20.89 -27.87
N LEU A 124 9.63 21.43 -27.08
CA LEU A 124 9.01 20.75 -25.94
C LEU A 124 8.28 19.48 -26.37
N ASP A 125 7.45 19.55 -27.41
CA ASP A 125 6.77 18.37 -27.97
C ASP A 125 7.77 17.30 -28.41
N SER A 126 8.83 17.69 -29.13
CA SER A 126 9.87 16.77 -29.59
C SER A 126 10.62 16.11 -28.44
N SER A 127 11.00 16.88 -27.42
CA SER A 127 11.72 16.38 -26.24
C SER A 127 10.83 15.47 -25.37
N LEU A 128 9.56 15.84 -25.16
CA LEU A 128 8.59 14.99 -24.47
C LEU A 128 8.41 13.65 -25.21
N ARG A 129 8.19 13.66 -26.53
CA ARG A 129 8.08 12.43 -27.33
C ARG A 129 9.33 11.54 -27.20
N ARG A 130 10.52 12.13 -27.22
CA ARG A 130 11.79 11.42 -27.06
C ARG A 130 11.90 10.76 -25.69
N VAL A 131 11.71 11.52 -24.62
CA VAL A 131 11.88 11.04 -23.23
C VAL A 131 10.82 10.00 -22.86
N TYR A 132 9.56 10.21 -23.27
CA TYR A 132 8.50 9.21 -23.06
C TYR A 132 8.71 7.95 -23.92
N GLY A 133 9.20 8.10 -25.16
CA GLY A 133 9.46 6.95 -26.04
C GLY A 133 10.57 6.02 -25.53
N LEU A 134 11.51 6.53 -24.73
CA LEU A 134 12.59 5.73 -24.16
C LEU A 134 12.21 4.98 -22.87
N ARG A 135 11.06 5.31 -22.26
CA ARG A 135 10.68 4.76 -20.95
C ARG A 135 9.34 4.05 -20.97
N GLY A 136 9.15 3.15 -20.00
CA GLY A 136 7.92 2.39 -19.81
C GLY A 136 6.80 3.20 -19.17
N PHE A 137 5.59 2.65 -19.15
CA PHE A 137 4.39 3.27 -18.59
C PHE A 137 4.57 3.70 -17.12
N GLU A 138 5.16 2.82 -16.32
CA GLU A 138 5.28 2.94 -14.87
C GLU A 138 6.19 4.11 -14.49
N SER A 139 7.18 4.43 -15.32
CA SER A 139 8.11 5.54 -15.11
C SER A 139 7.43 6.91 -15.08
N ALA A 140 6.37 7.09 -15.88
CA ALA A 140 5.63 8.36 -15.97
C ALA A 140 4.81 8.66 -14.72
N LEU A 141 4.48 7.61 -13.95
CA LEU A 141 3.67 7.66 -12.74
C LEU A 141 4.48 7.41 -11.46
N SER A 142 5.77 7.11 -11.58
CA SER A 142 6.68 6.85 -10.45
C SER A 142 7.60 8.05 -10.16
N GLU A 143 8.53 7.85 -9.21
CA GLU A 143 9.56 8.81 -8.84
C GLU A 143 10.48 9.19 -10.02
N GLU A 144 10.51 8.38 -11.08
CA GLU A 144 11.29 8.63 -12.29
C GLU A 144 10.83 9.88 -13.07
N ARG A 145 9.59 10.34 -12.84
CA ARG A 145 9.04 11.55 -13.45
C ARG A 145 9.90 12.79 -13.25
N ALA A 146 10.48 12.96 -12.05
CA ALA A 146 11.37 14.09 -11.77
C ALA A 146 12.67 14.02 -12.60
N SER A 147 13.18 12.80 -12.86
CA SER A 147 14.35 12.61 -13.72
C SER A 147 14.05 12.94 -15.18
N MET A 148 12.88 12.54 -15.67
CA MET A 148 12.42 12.86 -17.03
C MET A 148 12.31 14.37 -17.26
N MET A 149 11.73 15.10 -16.31
CA MET A 149 11.60 16.57 -16.45
C MET A 149 12.94 17.29 -16.43
N ARG A 150 13.94 16.78 -15.70
CA ARG A 150 15.30 17.31 -15.77
C ARG A 150 15.92 17.09 -17.14
N GLU A 151 15.68 15.94 -17.75
CA GLU A 151 16.16 15.63 -19.10
C GLU A 151 15.47 16.51 -20.16
N VAL A 152 14.15 16.64 -20.10
CA VAL A 152 13.39 17.53 -20.99
C VAL A 152 13.85 18.98 -20.85
N ARG A 153 14.07 19.45 -19.61
CA ARG A 153 14.61 20.79 -19.36
C ARG A 153 16.00 20.96 -19.96
N ALA A 154 16.86 19.94 -19.88
CA ALA A 154 18.22 19.99 -20.42
C ALA A 154 18.20 20.09 -21.96
N ASP A 155 17.32 19.35 -22.63
CA ASP A 155 17.12 19.47 -24.08
C ASP A 155 16.68 20.87 -24.47
N LEU A 156 15.70 21.42 -23.73
CA LEU A 156 15.13 22.73 -24.02
C LEU A 156 16.12 23.87 -23.77
N LYS A 157 17.08 23.68 -22.87
CA LYS A 157 18.04 24.73 -22.46
C LYS A 157 18.81 25.29 -23.66
N ASN A 158 19.34 24.41 -24.52
CA ASN A 158 20.15 24.84 -25.66
C ASN A 158 19.33 25.66 -26.68
N ASP A 159 18.12 25.20 -27.00
CA ASP A 159 17.21 25.92 -27.89
C ASP A 159 16.74 27.24 -27.26
N ALA A 160 16.45 27.26 -25.96
CA ALA A 160 16.04 28.47 -25.24
C ALA A 160 17.15 29.53 -25.21
N GLU A 161 18.39 29.13 -24.94
CA GLU A 161 19.55 30.04 -24.92
C GLU A 161 19.83 30.66 -26.31
N SER A 162 19.53 29.93 -27.39
CA SER A 162 19.60 30.46 -28.76
C SER A 162 18.57 31.58 -29.02
N LEU A 163 17.46 31.56 -28.27
CA LEU A 163 16.40 32.57 -28.31
C LEU A 163 16.61 33.69 -27.28
N GLY A 164 17.67 33.64 -26.45
CA GLY A 164 17.88 34.59 -25.34
C GLY A 164 16.99 34.31 -24.11
N LEU A 165 16.44 33.10 -24.01
CA LEU A 165 15.52 32.67 -22.95
C LEU A 165 16.23 31.73 -21.97
N ASN A 166 15.90 31.86 -20.69
CA ASN A 166 16.35 30.95 -19.63
C ASN A 166 15.16 30.14 -19.11
N ILE A 167 15.26 28.81 -19.18
CA ILE A 167 14.24 27.89 -18.66
C ILE A 167 14.41 27.70 -17.15
N GLN A 168 13.45 28.18 -16.37
CA GLN A 168 13.43 28.06 -14.91
C GLN A 168 12.93 26.70 -14.45
N ASP A 169 11.85 26.20 -15.04
CA ASP A 169 11.31 24.89 -14.72
C ASP A 169 10.43 24.34 -15.84
N VAL A 170 10.35 23.01 -15.91
CA VAL A 170 9.45 22.27 -16.82
C VAL A 170 8.70 21.26 -15.98
N ARG A 171 7.37 21.31 -16.03
CA ARG A 171 6.55 20.36 -15.28
C ARG A 171 5.40 19.86 -16.11
N ILE A 172 5.10 18.60 -15.92
CA ILE A 172 3.84 18.01 -16.35
C ILE A 172 2.75 18.45 -15.35
N ARG A 173 1.58 18.83 -15.86
CA ARG A 173 0.36 19.05 -15.08
C ARG A 173 -0.42 17.75 -14.93
N ARG A 174 -0.54 16.97 -16.02
CA ARG A 174 -1.36 15.74 -16.07
C ARG A 174 -0.80 14.75 -17.09
N THR A 175 -0.97 13.46 -16.82
CA THR A 175 -0.65 12.37 -17.75
C THR A 175 -1.77 11.35 -17.66
N ASP A 176 -2.66 11.36 -18.65
CA ASP A 176 -3.82 10.48 -18.69
C ASP A 176 -3.64 9.42 -19.79
N LEU A 177 -4.19 8.23 -19.55
CA LEU A 177 -4.35 7.20 -20.59
C LEU A 177 -5.44 7.65 -21.56
N THR A 178 -5.27 7.34 -22.86
CA THR A 178 -6.39 7.47 -23.80
C THR A 178 -7.52 6.51 -23.37
N GLN A 179 -8.78 6.91 -23.59
CA GLN A 179 -9.95 6.14 -23.14
C GLN A 179 -9.92 4.68 -23.61
N GLU A 180 -9.45 4.44 -24.84
CA GLU A 180 -9.33 3.11 -25.45
C GLU A 180 -8.35 2.18 -24.71
N VAL A 181 -7.18 2.68 -24.33
CA VAL A 181 -6.13 1.90 -23.62
C VAL A 181 -6.43 1.78 -22.13
N SER A 182 -7.13 2.77 -21.56
CA SER A 182 -7.49 2.83 -20.15
C SER A 182 -8.34 1.62 -19.73
N GLN A 183 -9.39 1.29 -20.51
CA GLN A 183 -10.30 0.20 -20.17
C GLN A 183 -9.60 -1.16 -20.16
N GLN A 184 -8.84 -1.49 -21.21
CA GLN A 184 -8.09 -2.74 -21.30
C GLN A 184 -7.04 -2.86 -20.18
N THR A 185 -6.35 -1.76 -19.86
CA THR A 185 -5.35 -1.76 -18.78
C THR A 185 -6.03 -1.93 -17.44
N PHE A 186 -7.19 -1.29 -17.21
CA PHE A 186 -7.97 -1.43 -15.98
C PHE A 186 -8.48 -2.86 -15.78
N ASP A 187 -9.01 -3.48 -16.84
CA ASP A 187 -9.49 -4.86 -16.78
C ASP A 187 -8.35 -5.85 -16.50
N ARG A 188 -7.17 -5.64 -17.10
CA ARG A 188 -5.96 -6.42 -16.79
C ARG A 188 -5.51 -6.21 -15.34
N MET A 189 -5.43 -4.97 -14.87
CA MET A 189 -5.04 -4.69 -13.47
C MET A 189 -6.03 -5.32 -12.49
N LYS A 190 -7.33 -5.27 -12.79
CA LYS A 190 -8.36 -5.94 -11.99
C LYS A 190 -8.15 -7.46 -11.97
N ALA A 191 -7.87 -8.08 -13.11
CA ALA A 191 -7.60 -9.51 -13.20
C ALA A 191 -6.33 -9.91 -12.42
N GLU A 192 -5.23 -9.14 -12.58
CA GLU A 192 -3.97 -9.35 -11.85
C GLU A 192 -4.18 -9.21 -10.33
N ARG A 193 -4.92 -8.18 -9.88
CA ARG A 193 -5.26 -8.00 -8.46
C ARG A 193 -6.15 -9.11 -7.91
N LEU A 194 -7.11 -9.59 -8.69
CA LEU A 194 -7.94 -10.72 -8.30
C LEU A 194 -7.12 -12.01 -8.20
N ALA A 195 -6.23 -12.27 -9.16
CA ALA A 195 -5.33 -13.41 -9.14
C ALA A 195 -4.36 -13.36 -7.94
N GLU A 196 -3.78 -12.20 -7.65
CA GLU A 196 -2.94 -11.97 -6.48
C GLU A 196 -3.72 -12.19 -5.18
N ALA A 197 -4.93 -11.66 -5.07
CA ALA A 197 -5.79 -11.86 -3.91
C ALA A 197 -6.18 -13.34 -3.72
N GLU A 198 -6.53 -14.05 -4.79
CA GLU A 198 -6.82 -15.49 -4.73
C GLU A 198 -5.60 -16.31 -4.34
N LEU A 199 -4.41 -15.97 -4.83
CA LEU A 199 -3.15 -16.62 -4.44
C LEU A 199 -2.86 -16.41 -2.95
N ILE A 200 -3.05 -15.19 -2.43
CA ILE A 200 -2.89 -14.90 -1.00
C ILE A 200 -3.93 -15.68 -0.16
N ARG A 201 -5.19 -15.71 -0.60
CA ARG A 201 -6.25 -16.48 0.08
C ARG A 201 -5.97 -17.98 0.07
N ALA A 202 -5.49 -18.52 -1.05
CA ALA A 202 -5.14 -19.93 -1.18
C ALA A 202 -3.99 -20.31 -0.24
N ARG A 203 -2.92 -19.50 -0.20
CA ARG A 203 -1.82 -19.68 0.76
C ARG A 203 -2.29 -19.60 2.20
N GLY A 204 -3.11 -18.60 2.54
CA GLY A 204 -3.68 -18.48 3.88
C GLY A 204 -4.54 -19.69 4.27
N LYS A 205 -5.34 -20.23 3.35
CA LYS A 205 -6.13 -21.45 3.56
C LYS A 205 -5.23 -22.66 3.78
N GLU A 206 -4.23 -22.87 2.93
CA GLU A 206 -3.27 -23.98 3.04
C GLU A 206 -2.54 -23.95 4.40
N GLU A 207 -2.00 -22.79 4.79
CA GLU A 207 -1.32 -22.63 6.07
C GLU A 207 -2.27 -22.86 7.25
N SER A 208 -3.51 -22.38 7.16
CA SER A 208 -4.51 -22.59 8.21
C SER A 208 -4.87 -24.07 8.37
N GLN A 209 -5.04 -24.80 7.26
CA GLN A 209 -5.35 -26.22 7.26
C GLN A 209 -4.18 -27.03 7.81
N ARG A 210 -2.95 -26.70 7.41
CA ARG A 210 -1.73 -27.32 7.94
C ARG A 210 -1.62 -27.13 9.45
N ARG A 211 -1.82 -25.91 9.96
CA ARG A 211 -1.77 -25.63 11.40
C ARG A 211 -2.87 -26.37 12.17
N ARG A 212 -4.10 -26.42 11.64
CA ARG A 212 -5.20 -27.18 12.25
C ARG A 212 -4.88 -28.68 12.30
N ALA A 213 -4.41 -29.27 11.21
CA ALA A 213 -4.05 -30.69 11.19
C ALA A 213 -2.94 -31.04 12.20
N ILE A 214 -1.95 -30.17 12.37
CA ILE A 214 -0.91 -30.33 13.40
C ILE A 214 -1.52 -30.23 14.81
N ALA A 215 -2.41 -29.25 15.05
CA ALA A 215 -3.07 -29.08 16.33
C ALA A 215 -3.99 -30.28 16.66
N ASP A 216 -4.79 -30.75 15.72
CA ASP A 216 -5.69 -31.90 15.90
C ASP A 216 -4.89 -33.17 16.22
N ARG A 217 -3.77 -33.38 15.52
CA ARG A 217 -2.85 -34.47 15.81
C ARG A 217 -2.29 -34.37 17.24
N GLN A 218 -1.84 -33.19 17.65
CA GLN A 218 -1.31 -32.95 19.00
C GLN A 218 -2.36 -33.20 20.08
N VAL A 219 -3.63 -32.81 19.85
CA VAL A 219 -4.73 -33.08 20.78
C VAL A 219 -4.92 -34.59 20.94
N VAL A 220 -4.94 -35.35 19.84
CA VAL A 220 -5.10 -36.81 19.90
C VAL A 220 -3.94 -37.48 20.62
N GLU A 221 -2.69 -37.09 20.30
CA GLU A 221 -1.48 -37.61 20.98
C GLU A 221 -1.53 -37.30 22.48
N LEU A 222 -1.84 -36.05 22.86
CA LEU A 222 -1.90 -35.63 24.26
C LEU A 222 -3.00 -36.34 25.05
N VAL A 223 -4.18 -36.53 24.47
CA VAL A 223 -5.28 -37.27 25.11
C VAL A 223 -4.93 -38.74 25.27
N ALA A 224 -4.29 -39.35 24.26
CA ALA A 224 -3.85 -40.74 24.32
C ALA A 224 -2.76 -40.96 25.39
N ASP A 225 -1.78 -40.05 25.47
CA ASP A 225 -0.75 -40.08 26.51
C ASP A 225 -1.37 -39.87 27.90
N ALA A 226 -2.28 -38.90 28.07
CA ALA A 226 -2.98 -38.68 29.33
C ALA A 226 -3.83 -39.89 29.77
N GLN A 227 -4.49 -40.58 28.82
CA GLN A 227 -5.23 -41.82 29.11
C GLN A 227 -4.29 -42.96 29.50
N ARG A 228 -3.18 -43.14 28.77
CA ARG A 228 -2.16 -44.14 29.12
C ARG A 228 -1.67 -43.92 30.54
N ASP A 229 -1.27 -42.70 30.88
CA ASP A 229 -0.75 -42.35 32.20
C ASP A 229 -1.81 -42.55 33.29
N ALA A 230 -3.07 -42.19 33.02
CA ALA A 230 -4.18 -42.41 33.94
C ALA A 230 -4.44 -43.92 34.20
N GLU A 231 -4.38 -44.77 33.18
CA GLU A 231 -4.54 -46.23 33.35
C GLU A 231 -3.35 -46.85 34.08
N ILE A 232 -2.11 -46.40 33.82
CA ILE A 232 -0.93 -46.83 34.58
C ILE A 232 -1.10 -46.47 36.06
N LEU A 233 -1.44 -45.22 36.36
CA LEU A 233 -1.59 -44.74 37.73
C LEU A 233 -2.75 -45.42 38.45
N ARG A 234 -3.84 -45.74 37.74
CA ARG A 234 -4.94 -46.56 38.28
C ARG A 234 -4.47 -47.98 38.56
N GLY A 235 -3.74 -48.62 37.65
CA GLY A 235 -3.20 -49.96 37.83
C GLY A 235 -2.21 -50.04 39.00
N GLU A 236 -1.33 -49.06 39.16
CA GLU A 236 -0.44 -48.93 40.31
C GLU A 236 -1.22 -48.75 41.62
N GLY A 237 -2.24 -47.90 41.62
CA GLY A 237 -3.12 -47.71 42.77
C GLY A 237 -3.91 -48.96 43.16
N GLU A 238 -4.42 -49.71 42.19
CA GLU A 238 -5.10 -50.99 42.42
C GLU A 238 -4.13 -52.07 42.92
N GLY A 239 -2.91 -52.11 42.38
CA GLY A 239 -1.84 -52.99 42.84
C GLY A 239 -1.45 -52.71 44.28
N GLU A 240 -1.21 -51.44 44.62
CA GLU A 240 -0.88 -51.02 45.98
C GLU A 240 -2.02 -51.29 46.96
N ARG A 241 -3.27 -50.98 46.55
CA ARG A 241 -4.47 -51.31 47.33
C ARG A 241 -4.54 -52.81 47.62
N THR A 242 -4.36 -53.65 46.60
CA THR A 242 -4.43 -55.10 46.72
C THR A 242 -3.30 -55.64 47.61
N ARG A 243 -2.09 -55.07 47.50
CA ARG A 243 -0.94 -55.40 48.37
C ARG A 243 -1.25 -55.09 49.84
N VAL A 244 -1.74 -53.89 50.14
CA VAL A 244 -2.12 -53.50 51.51
C VAL A 244 -3.23 -54.39 52.06
N PHE A 245 -4.23 -54.75 51.24
CA PHE A 245 -5.27 -55.69 51.64
C PHE A 245 -4.71 -57.09 51.91
N ALA A 246 -3.85 -57.62 51.04
CA ALA A 246 -3.21 -58.92 51.24
C ALA A 246 -2.35 -58.95 52.50
N ASP A 247 -1.56 -57.90 52.76
CA ASP A 247 -0.76 -57.75 53.98
C ASP A 247 -1.64 -57.69 55.23
N ALA A 248 -2.81 -57.04 55.15
CA ALA A 248 -3.78 -57.04 56.23
C ALA A 248 -4.43 -58.43 56.43
N PHE A 249 -4.76 -59.14 55.36
CA PHE A 249 -5.32 -60.51 55.41
C PHE A 249 -4.34 -61.54 55.97
N ALA A 250 -3.05 -61.39 55.68
CA ALA A 250 -2.01 -62.29 56.19
C ALA A 250 -1.83 -62.20 57.71
N ARG A 251 -2.26 -61.11 58.36
CA ARG A 251 -2.11 -60.94 59.82
C ARG A 251 -3.04 -61.83 60.64
N ASP A 252 -4.30 -61.97 60.21
CA ASP A 252 -5.28 -62.88 60.82
C ASP A 252 -6.32 -63.35 59.79
N PRO A 253 -6.11 -64.54 59.18
CA PRO A 253 -7.04 -65.10 58.21
C PRO A 253 -8.43 -65.39 58.76
N SER A 254 -8.51 -65.79 60.04
CA SER A 254 -9.76 -66.24 60.67
C SER A 254 -10.71 -65.07 60.96
N PHE A 255 -10.16 -63.97 61.49
CA PHE A 255 -10.92 -62.75 61.74
C PHE A 255 -11.41 -62.11 60.44
N PHE A 256 -10.61 -62.16 59.38
CA PHE A 256 -10.99 -61.62 58.09
C PHE A 256 -12.15 -62.38 57.43
N GLU A 257 -12.11 -63.72 57.39
CA GLU A 257 -13.21 -64.51 56.83
C GLU A 257 -14.53 -64.20 57.54
N PHE A 258 -14.49 -64.07 58.87
CA PHE A 258 -15.63 -63.63 59.66
C PHE A 258 -16.10 -62.22 59.28
N TYR A 259 -15.21 -61.21 59.29
CA TYR A 259 -15.56 -59.82 58.97
C TYR A 259 -16.09 -59.62 57.54
N ARG A 260 -15.48 -60.32 56.56
CA ARG A 260 -15.93 -60.30 55.16
C ARG A 260 -17.32 -60.93 55.02
N SER A 261 -17.56 -62.06 55.69
CA SER A 261 -18.87 -62.72 55.64
C SER A 261 -19.96 -61.84 56.25
N MET A 262 -19.70 -61.19 57.39
CA MET A 262 -20.64 -60.23 58.01
C MET A 262 -20.91 -59.00 57.14
N THR A 263 -19.88 -58.44 56.49
CA THR A 263 -20.06 -57.31 55.57
C THR A 263 -20.87 -57.73 54.33
N ALA A 264 -20.63 -58.93 53.80
CA ALA A 264 -21.39 -59.49 52.69
C ALA A 264 -22.86 -59.75 53.06
N TYR A 265 -23.12 -60.23 54.28
CA TYR A 265 -24.50 -60.34 54.79
C TYR A 265 -25.19 -58.98 54.87
N GLY A 266 -24.50 -57.97 55.41
CA GLY A 266 -25.03 -56.60 55.47
C GLY A 266 -25.36 -56.05 54.08
N ALA A 267 -24.47 -56.21 53.10
CA ALA A 267 -24.68 -55.72 51.75
C ALA A 267 -25.77 -56.48 50.98
N ALA A 268 -25.85 -57.81 51.14
CA ALA A 268 -26.82 -58.65 50.43
C ALA A 268 -28.25 -58.54 50.97
N ILE A 269 -28.42 -58.18 52.25
CA ILE A 269 -29.72 -58.13 52.95
C ILE A 269 -30.24 -56.69 53.10
N ALA A 270 -29.42 -55.66 52.85
CA ALA A 270 -29.77 -54.25 53.08
C ALA A 270 -30.89 -53.70 52.18
N SER A 271 -31.13 -54.27 51.00
CA SER A 271 -32.12 -53.74 50.04
C SER A 271 -33.46 -54.48 50.16
N PRO A 272 -34.59 -53.80 50.49
CA PRO A 272 -35.91 -54.41 50.72
C PRO A 272 -36.45 -55.25 49.55
N ASP A 273 -35.96 -55.01 48.33
CA ASP A 273 -36.41 -55.64 47.09
C ASP A 273 -35.55 -56.85 46.64
N THR A 274 -34.62 -57.32 47.47
CA THR A 274 -33.70 -58.42 47.09
C THR A 274 -34.32 -59.78 47.39
N THR A 275 -34.76 -60.49 46.35
CA THR A 275 -35.20 -61.90 46.46
C THR A 275 -33.99 -62.83 46.41
N LEU A 276 -33.66 -63.45 47.53
CA LEU A 276 -32.51 -64.32 47.69
C LEU A 276 -32.92 -65.82 47.57
N VAL A 277 -32.43 -66.52 46.55
CA VAL A 277 -32.71 -67.95 46.31
C VAL A 277 -31.41 -68.75 46.46
N ILE A 278 -31.10 -69.15 47.69
CA ILE A 278 -29.97 -70.02 48.03
C ILE A 278 -30.38 -71.01 49.13
N SER A 279 -29.77 -72.19 49.11
CA SER A 279 -30.01 -73.21 50.14
C SER A 279 -29.50 -72.71 51.50
N PRO A 280 -30.23 -72.95 52.61
CA PRO A 280 -29.80 -72.61 53.97
C PRO A 280 -28.46 -73.23 54.40
N ASP A 281 -28.05 -74.33 53.77
CA ASP A 281 -26.79 -75.04 54.04
C ASP A 281 -25.62 -74.58 53.15
N SER A 282 -25.79 -73.48 52.40
CA SER A 282 -24.74 -72.92 51.55
C SER A 282 -23.54 -72.41 52.36
N GLU A 283 -22.34 -72.49 51.78
CA GLU A 283 -21.11 -71.89 52.32
C GLU A 283 -21.28 -70.40 52.66
N PHE A 284 -22.24 -69.74 52.00
CA PHE A 284 -22.63 -68.38 52.29
C PHE A 284 -23.01 -68.20 53.78
N PHE A 285 -23.78 -69.10 54.42
CA PHE A 285 -24.27 -68.92 55.81
C PHE A 285 -23.39 -69.55 56.91
N ARG A 286 -22.14 -69.91 56.59
CA ARG A 286 -21.22 -70.65 57.49
C ARG A 286 -21.03 -70.01 58.87
N TYR A 287 -20.93 -68.68 58.93
CA TYR A 287 -20.77 -67.91 60.19
C TYR A 287 -22.11 -67.50 60.83
N PHE A 288 -23.23 -67.62 60.11
CA PHE A 288 -24.58 -67.42 60.66
C PHE A 288 -25.08 -68.66 61.41
N ASN A 289 -24.71 -69.85 60.92
CA ASN A 289 -25.09 -71.14 61.51
C ASN A 289 -24.12 -71.61 62.62
N SER A 290 -22.87 -71.13 62.66
CA SER A 290 -21.90 -71.49 63.70
C SER A 290 -20.93 -70.35 64.03
N SER A 291 -20.70 -70.07 65.32
CA SER A 291 -19.84 -68.96 65.78
C SER A 291 -18.34 -69.15 65.51
N GLN A 292 -17.90 -70.39 65.22
CA GLN A 292 -16.52 -70.73 64.87
C GLN A 292 -16.33 -71.00 63.36
N GLY A 293 -17.39 -70.88 62.55
CA GLY A 293 -17.33 -71.05 61.10
C GLY A 293 -16.79 -72.40 60.66
N SER A 294 -17.36 -73.53 61.10
CA SER A 294 -16.99 -74.85 60.58
C SER A 294 -17.86 -75.22 59.36
N PRO A 295 -17.33 -75.84 58.29
CA PRO A 295 -18.16 -76.34 57.20
C PRO A 295 -19.02 -77.50 57.70
N GLN A 296 -20.34 -77.34 57.68
CA GLN A 296 -21.26 -78.44 57.95
C GLN A 296 -21.36 -79.32 56.69
N ALA A 297 -21.10 -80.62 56.84
CA ALA A 297 -21.09 -81.56 55.72
C ALA A 297 -22.43 -81.55 54.96
N PRO A 298 -22.44 -81.61 53.61
CA PRO A 298 -23.66 -81.52 52.84
C PRO A 298 -24.60 -82.70 53.17
N ALA A 299 -25.86 -82.38 53.48
CA ALA A 299 -26.90 -83.38 53.69
C ALA A 299 -27.15 -84.16 52.39
N ALA A 300 -27.14 -85.49 52.48
CA ALA A 300 -27.36 -86.39 51.36
C ALA A 300 -28.74 -86.16 50.70
N PRO A 301 -28.85 -86.21 49.36
CA PRO A 301 -30.12 -85.97 48.68
C PRO A 301 -31.13 -87.09 48.98
N ALA A 302 -32.35 -86.68 49.36
CA ALA A 302 -33.47 -87.56 49.65
C ALA A 302 -33.84 -88.43 48.44
N ALA A 303 -33.99 -89.73 48.68
CA ALA A 303 -34.32 -90.74 47.68
C ALA A 303 -35.67 -90.49 47.00
N ALA A 304 -35.70 -90.56 45.66
CA ALA A 304 -36.91 -90.51 44.86
C ALA A 304 -37.71 -91.83 44.98
N PRO A 305 -39.05 -91.78 45.01
CA PRO A 305 -39.88 -92.99 45.10
C PRO A 305 -39.92 -93.72 43.76
N ALA A 306 -39.79 -95.04 43.82
CA ALA A 306 -39.90 -95.95 42.68
C ALA A 306 -41.37 -96.17 42.28
N THR A 307 -41.65 -96.15 40.97
CA THR A 307 -42.88 -96.70 40.37
C THR A 307 -42.52 -97.42 39.06
N PRO A 308 -43.30 -98.45 38.67
CA PRO A 308 -42.79 -99.74 38.25
C PRO A 308 -42.79 -99.97 36.74
N ALA A 309 -42.02 -100.97 36.30
CA ALA A 309 -42.02 -101.50 34.94
C ALA A 309 -43.25 -102.39 34.69
N ALA A 310 -43.88 -102.26 33.51
CA ALA A 310 -43.96 -103.31 32.48
C ALA A 310 -45.03 -103.00 31.41
N ASN A 311 -44.63 -103.23 30.15
CA ASN A 311 -45.39 -103.59 28.94
C ASN A 311 -46.58 -102.75 28.47
#